data_AF-A0A7M3DI77-F1
#
_entry.id   AF-A0A7M3DI77-F1
#
_cell.length_a   1.000
_cell.length_b   1.000
_cell.length_c   1.000
_cell.angle_alpha   90.00
_cell.angle_beta   90.00
_cell.angle_gamma   90.00
#
_symmetry.space_group_name_H-M   'P 1'
#
loop_
_entity.id
_entity.type
_entity.pdbx_description
1 polymer ?
#
loop_
_entity_poly.entity_id
_entity_poly.type
_entity_poly.pdbx_seq_one_letter_code
_entity_poly.pdbx_strand_id
1 'polypeptide(L)' 'MARYYSLSIQQTLFGGTAVVRTWGRIGKAGREMTELFGTERDAISRFLELARHKRKRNYTPARNCGNTG' A
#
# COMPACT_ATOMS: atom_id res chain seq x y z
N MET A 1 7.51 18.11 -6.99
CA MET A 1 8.03 17.01 -6.13
C MET A 1 6.92 16.00 -5.87
N ALA A 2 6.63 15.12 -6.82
CA ALA A 2 5.54 14.16 -6.70
C ALA A 2 6.07 12.85 -6.10
N ARG A 3 5.62 12.53 -4.89
CA ARG A 3 5.93 11.29 -4.16
C ARG A 3 4.67 10.46 -4.10
N TYR A 4 4.78 9.18 -4.38
CA TYR A 4 3.67 8.24 -4.26
C TYR A 4 3.92 7.27 -3.11
N TYR A 5 2.84 6.79 -2.54
CA TYR A 5 2.81 5.70 -1.59
C TYR A 5 1.62 4.83 -1.97
N SER A 6 1.88 3.60 -2.39
CA SER A 6 0.84 2.62 -2.68
C SER A 6 0.94 1.47 -1.67
N LEU A 7 -0.22 1.02 -1.23
CA LEU A 7 -0.39 -0.01 -0.23
C LEU A 7 -1.43 -0.99 -0.77
N SER A 8 -1.05 -2.25 -0.89
CA SER A 8 -1.88 -3.31 -1.45
C SER A 8 -1.84 -4.53 -0.56
N ILE A 9 -2.98 -5.18 -0.38
CA ILE A 9 -3.06 -6.49 0.26
C ILE A 9 -3.08 -7.53 -0.86
N GLN A 10 -2.20 -8.52 -0.78
CA GLN A 10 -2.08 -9.63 -1.72
C GLN A 10 -2.29 -10.94 -0.96
N GLN A 11 -3.03 -11.87 -1.55
CA GLN A 11 -3.13 -13.22 -1.01
C GLN A 11 -1.92 -14.03 -1.49
N THR A 12 -1.29 -14.78 -0.59
CA THR A 12 -0.16 -15.64 -0.96
C THR A 12 -0.67 -17.01 -1.38
N LEU A 13 0.11 -17.71 -2.22
CA LEU A 13 -0.21 -19.06 -2.69
C LEU A 13 -0.37 -20.10 -1.56
N PHE A 14 0.10 -19.76 -0.36
CA PHE A 14 0.05 -20.63 0.83
C PHE A 14 -1.10 -20.30 1.78
N GLY A 15 -2.09 -19.52 1.33
CA GLY A 15 -3.23 -19.11 2.17
C GLY A 15 -2.88 -18.04 3.21
N GLY A 16 -1.66 -17.48 3.15
CA GLY A 16 -1.27 -16.33 3.94
C GLY A 16 -1.70 -15.02 3.28
N THR A 17 -1.48 -13.92 3.99
CA THR A 17 -1.77 -12.58 3.47
C THR A 17 -0.50 -11.75 3.50
N ALA A 18 -0.19 -11.08 2.40
CA ALA A 18 0.95 -10.20 2.29
C ALA A 18 0.49 -8.75 2.13
N VAL A 19 1.11 -7.83 2.86
CA VAL A 19 0.95 -6.40 2.62
C VAL A 19 2.14 -5.93 1.79
N VAL A 20 1.86 -5.50 0.56
CA VAL A 20 2.85 -4.91 -0.33
C VAL A 20 2.77 -3.40 -0.21
N ARG A 21 3.92 -2.77 0.09
CA ARG A 21 4.08 -1.33 0.18
C ARG A 21 5.08 -0.86 -0.87
N THR A 22 4.68 0.08 -1.71
CA THR A 22 5.58 0.73 -2.68
C THR A 22 5.64 2.23 -2.42
N TRP A 23 6.84 2.80 -2.52
CA TRP A 23 7.03 4.23 -2.37
C TRP A 23 8.16 4.74 -3.24
N GLY A 24 8.00 5.94 -3.74
CA GLY A 24 8.98 6.51 -4.64
C GLY A 24 8.63 7.91 -5.07
N ARG A 25 9.42 8.41 -6.01
CA ARG A 25 9.11 9.62 -6.77
C ARG A 25 8.49 9.22 -8.09
N ILE A 26 7.46 9.93 -8.53
CA ILE A 26 6.86 9.72 -9.84
C ILE A 26 7.94 9.99 -10.90
N GLY A 27 8.15 9.03 -11.82
CA GLY A 27 9.16 9.11 -12.88
C GLY A 27 10.54 8.53 -12.53
N LYS A 28 10.73 7.90 -11.37
CA LYS A 28 11.95 7.13 -11.04
C LYS A 28 11.61 5.76 -10.44
N ALA A 29 12.56 4.83 -10.50
CA ALA A 29 12.47 3.55 -9.80
C ALA A 29 12.20 3.79 -8.30
N GLY A 30 11.05 3.30 -7.84
CA GLY A 30 10.66 3.34 -6.43
C GLY A 30 11.32 2.21 -5.64
N ARG A 31 10.91 2.08 -4.38
CA ARG A 31 11.18 0.91 -3.55
C ARG A 31 9.88 0.18 -3.28
N GLU A 32 9.97 -1.13 -3.24
CA GLU A 32 8.90 -2.02 -2.81
C GLU A 32 9.36 -2.77 -1.56
N MET A 33 8.43 -3.04 -0.67
CA MET A 33 8.63 -3.99 0.42
C MET A 33 7.36 -4.77 0.66
N THR A 34 7.53 -6.06 0.88
CA THR A 34 6.45 -7.00 1.11
C THR A 34 6.57 -7.55 2.52
N GLU A 35 5.48 -7.46 3.29
CA GLU A 35 5.38 -7.99 4.63
C GLU A 35 4.41 -9.17 4.62
N LEU A 36 4.91 -10.35 4.98
CA LEU A 36 4.13 -11.59 5.01
C LEU A 36 3.49 -11.76 6.39
N PHE A 37 2.20 -12.10 6.42
CA PHE A 37 1.44 -12.38 7.62
C PHE A 37 0.81 -13.76 7.52
N GLY A 38 0.83 -14.50 8.65
CA GLY A 38 0.17 -15.80 8.76
C GLY A 38 -1.35 -15.70 8.86
N THR A 39 -1.89 -14.54 9.26
CA THR A 39 -3.32 -14.31 9.42
C THR A 39 -3.76 -13.10 8.61
N GLU A 40 -4.91 -13.20 7.95
CA GLU A 40 -5.53 -12.07 7.23
C GLU A 40 -5.83 -10.90 8.17
N ARG A 41 -6.29 -11.18 9.40
CA ARG A 41 -6.60 -10.15 10.41
C ARG A 41 -5.38 -9.30 10.77
N ASP A 42 -4.21 -9.92 10.90
CA ASP A 42 -2.96 -9.22 11.18
C ASP A 42 -2.57 -8.33 10.00
N ALA A 43 -2.67 -8.85 8.77
CA ALA A 43 -2.40 -8.07 7.56
C ALA A 43 -3.34 -6.87 7.43
N ILE A 44 -4.65 -7.06 7.66
CA ILE A 44 -5.64 -5.98 7.61
C ILE A 44 -5.36 -4.94 8.69
N SER A 45 -5.07 -5.36 9.92
CA SER A 45 -4.74 -4.44 11.01
C SER A 45 -3.52 -3.59 10.64
N ARG A 46 -2.45 -4.22 10.16
CA ARG A 46 -1.23 -3.52 9.72
C ARG A 46 -1.48 -2.59 8.54
N PHE A 47 -2.28 -3.01 7.57
CA PHE A 47 -2.69 -2.17 6.46
C PHE A 47 -3.43 -0.92 6.94
N LEU A 48 -4.39 -1.07 7.85
CA LEU A 48 -5.17 0.04 8.40
C LEU A 48 -4.31 0.99 9.24
N GLU A 49 -3.38 0.46 10.05
CA GLU A 49 -2.41 1.26 10.79
C GLU A 49 -1.56 2.12 9.85
N LEU A 50 -0.99 1.51 8.80
CA LEU A 50 -0.19 2.20 7.79
C LEU A 50 -1.01 3.26 7.06
N ALA A 51 -2.22 2.92 6.62
CA ALA A 51 -3.11 3.84 5.93
C ALA A 51 -3.45 5.05 6.81
N ARG A 52 -3.79 4.84 8.09
CA ARG A 52 -4.06 5.92 9.06
C ARG A 52 -2.84 6.81 9.28
N HIS A 53 -1.66 6.20 9.46
CA HIS A 53 -0.42 6.95 9.67
C HIS A 53 -0.05 7.80 8.45
N LYS A 54 -0.22 7.26 7.23
CA LYS A 54 0.03 8.01 5.99
C LYS A 54 -1.02 9.11 5.76
N ARG A 55 -2.28 8.86 6.13
CA ARG A 55 -3.34 9.88 6.08
C ARG A 55 -3.02 11.07 6.97
N LYS A 56 -2.51 10.85 8.19
CA LYS A 56 -1.99 11.93 9.06
C LYS A 56 -0.83 12.71 8.44
N ARG A 57 -0.06 12.06 7.56
CA ARG A 57 1.09 12.66 6.86
C ARG A 57 0.71 13.33 5.53
N ASN A 58 -0.56 13.71 5.36
CA ASN A 58 -1.12 14.35 4.17
C ASN A 58 -1.05 13.50 2.89
N TYR A 59 -0.94 12.17 3.01
CA TYR A 59 -1.23 11.30 1.87
C TYR A 59 -2.74 11.14 1.76
N THR A 60 -3.30 11.69 0.69
CA THR A 60 -4.69 11.42 0.31
C THR A 60 -4.73 10.13 -0.50
N PRO A 61 -5.65 9.19 -0.21
CA PRO A 61 -5.89 8.10 -1.14
C PRO A 61 -6.20 8.74 -2.49
N ALA A 62 -5.53 8.28 -3.54
CA ALA A 62 -5.88 8.68 -4.88
C ALA A 62 -7.35 8.27 -5.04
N ARG A 63 -8.27 9.26 -5.06
CA ARG A 63 -9.59 9.01 -5.63
C ARG A 63 -9.29 8.48 -7.01
N ASN A 64 -9.77 7.28 -7.33
CA ASN A 64 -9.67 6.70 -8.67
C ASN A 64 -9.77 7.87 -9.67
N CYS A 65 -8.64 8.25 -10.27
CA CYS A 65 -8.70 9.11 -11.44
C CYS A 65 -9.22 8.17 -12.51
N GLY A 66 -10.55 8.05 -12.53
CA GLY A 66 -11.26 7.40 -13.61
C GLY A 66 -10.79 8.08 -14.87
N ASN A 67 -10.08 7.32 -15.71
CA ASN A 67 -9.84 7.72 -17.06
C ASN A 67 -11.20 7.70 -17.76
N THR A 68 -11.89 8.84 -17.75
CA THR A 68 -12.91 9.18 -18.72
C THR A 68 -12.21 10.02 -19.76
N GLY A 69 -11.89 9.42 -20.91
CA GLY A 69 -11.14 10.02 -22.02
C GLY A 69 -10.37 8.98 -22.78
#